data_AF-A0A662M3H3-F1
#
_entry.id   AF-A0A662M3H3-F1
#
_cell.length_a   1.000
_cell.length_b   1.000
_cell.length_c   1.000
_cell.angle_alpha   90.00
_cell.angle_beta   90.00
_cell.angle_gamma   90.00
#
_symmetry.space_group_name_H-M   'P 1'
#
loop_
_entity.id
_entity.type
_entity.pdbx_description
1 polymer ?
#
loop_
_entity_poly.entity_id
_entity_poly.type
_entity_poly.pdbx_seq_one_letter_code
_entity_poly.pdbx_strand_id
1 'polypeptide(L)'
;MKVRIRTLTPLWTGGADGKVDRVHETGILGSLRWWYEAIVRGLGGCACDPTQHKHELSGERLRQYEHSRQKGKDWWAALDEAGICDACKVFGATGWRRRFRLEIVEAQTTLVWRPADQMLNVRPPGRTRGWYLPPGSAGTLTLKFTGDPKVLSLMAALLLFLEKWGNLGAKPQLGYGVFTIENRDETLEWARGNGDDKPGWEWKILGDREVDENLPDLRRFGFFKFRFETTQPGWWTQVPGLNRVSLQIQPIVSQYQIVPVSPVLKNEWRFNQWNRKWGDDREIFGTLRPDRIRSKVTVSWAYRDNGMWKVRGWAWLSSLKWADKVWDILKNGHVWQTVLNVHGRIDTCMPTSCQDVLKVLEEPR
;
A
#
# COMPACT_ATOMS: atom_id res chain seq x y z
N MET A 1 -3.17 -12.21 -18.16
CA MET A 1 -3.95 -12.15 -16.90
C MET A 1 -4.77 -10.86 -16.86
N LYS A 2 -6.04 -10.92 -16.46
CA LYS A 2 -6.86 -9.74 -16.16
C LYS A 2 -7.27 -9.77 -14.69
N VAL A 3 -7.14 -8.65 -13.99
CA VAL A 3 -7.57 -8.52 -12.60
C VAL A 3 -8.52 -7.33 -12.50
N ARG A 4 -9.79 -7.62 -12.21
CA ARG A 4 -10.84 -6.63 -12.01
C ARG A 4 -10.87 -6.24 -10.54
N ILE A 5 -10.67 -4.97 -10.26
CA ILE A 5 -10.65 -4.41 -8.91
C ILE A 5 -11.76 -3.40 -8.72
N ARG A 6 -12.26 -3.30 -7.49
CA ARG A 6 -13.14 -2.23 -7.02
C ARG A 6 -12.47 -1.48 -5.89
N THR A 7 -12.42 -0.15 -6.00
CA THR A 7 -11.87 0.70 -4.95
C THR A 7 -12.80 0.69 -3.72
N LEU A 8 -12.22 0.48 -2.55
CA LEU A 8 -12.91 0.59 -1.25
C LEU A 8 -12.63 1.94 -0.59
N THR A 9 -11.52 2.60 -0.94
CA THR A 9 -11.26 4.01 -0.63
C THR A 9 -10.78 4.73 -1.88
N PRO A 10 -10.78 6.08 -1.93
CA PRO A 10 -10.44 6.79 -3.16
C PRO A 10 -9.06 6.37 -3.67
N LEU A 11 -8.95 6.10 -4.96
CA LEU A 11 -7.69 5.85 -5.64
C LEU A 11 -7.13 7.18 -6.15
N TRP A 12 -5.83 7.40 -5.94
CA TRP A 12 -5.14 8.55 -6.52
C TRP A 12 -3.92 8.09 -7.30
N THR A 13 -3.92 8.35 -8.60
CA THR A 13 -2.79 8.14 -9.49
C THR A 13 -2.51 9.50 -10.13
N GLY A 14 -1.40 10.13 -9.80
CA GLY A 14 -1.04 11.41 -10.40
C GLY A 14 -0.50 11.21 -11.81
N GLY A 15 -0.99 12.01 -12.76
CA GLY A 15 -0.33 12.20 -14.05
C GLY A 15 0.98 12.98 -13.90
N ALA A 16 1.70 13.20 -15.00
CA ALA A 16 2.96 13.95 -15.02
C ALA A 16 2.83 15.35 -14.36
N ASP A 17 1.66 15.98 -14.48
CA ASP A 17 1.35 17.30 -13.90
C ASP A 17 0.83 17.24 -12.45
N GLY A 18 0.80 16.05 -11.83
CA GLY A 18 0.29 15.85 -10.47
C GLY A 18 -1.22 16.01 -10.32
N LYS A 19 -1.98 15.99 -11.43
CA LYS A 19 -3.45 16.05 -11.47
C LYS A 19 -4.07 14.66 -11.69
N VAL A 20 -5.35 14.52 -11.35
CA VAL A 20 -6.17 13.31 -11.60
C VAL A 20 -7.16 13.63 -12.72
N ASP A 21 -6.69 13.51 -13.95
CA ASP A 21 -7.49 13.56 -15.18
C ASP A 21 -8.01 12.18 -15.57
N ARG A 22 -7.22 11.13 -15.30
CA ARG A 22 -7.57 9.72 -15.46
C ARG A 22 -6.80 8.84 -14.47
N VAL A 23 -7.09 7.54 -14.47
CA VAL A 23 -6.24 6.58 -13.76
C VAL A 23 -4.97 6.34 -14.58
N HIS A 24 -3.81 6.57 -13.97
CA HIS A 24 -2.50 6.40 -14.61
C HIS A 24 -1.83 5.11 -14.18
N GLU A 25 -1.42 4.29 -15.15
CA GLU A 25 -0.74 3.01 -14.96
C GLU A 25 0.55 3.18 -14.15
N THR A 26 1.25 4.30 -14.34
CA THR A 26 2.51 4.61 -13.65
C THR A 26 2.35 4.68 -12.13
N GLY A 27 1.23 5.22 -11.64
CA GLY A 27 0.91 5.28 -10.22
C GLY A 27 0.67 3.90 -9.62
N ILE A 28 -0.02 3.03 -10.35
CA ILE A 28 -0.27 1.63 -9.95
C ILE A 28 1.07 0.86 -9.96
N LEU A 29 1.83 0.96 -11.05
CA LEU A 29 3.12 0.31 -11.21
C LEU A 29 4.11 0.69 -10.11
N GLY A 30 4.16 1.98 -9.74
CA GLY A 30 5.00 2.47 -8.65
C GLY A 30 4.63 1.83 -7.30
N SER A 31 3.33 1.73 -6.99
CA SER A 31 2.88 1.06 -5.76
C SER A 31 3.18 -0.44 -5.75
N LEU A 32 2.99 -1.14 -6.88
CA LEU A 32 3.34 -2.56 -7.02
C LEU A 32 4.83 -2.79 -6.78
N ARG A 33 5.69 -1.98 -7.41
CA ARG A 33 7.14 -2.07 -7.22
C ARG A 33 7.53 -1.85 -5.77
N TRP A 34 7.02 -0.78 -5.14
CA TRP A 34 7.35 -0.43 -3.76
C TRP A 34 7.01 -1.54 -2.77
N TRP A 35 5.84 -2.15 -2.91
CA TRP A 35 5.43 -3.27 -2.06
C TRP A 35 6.23 -4.53 -2.35
N TYR A 36 6.53 -4.83 -3.61
CA TYR A 36 7.38 -5.97 -3.95
C TYR A 36 8.79 -5.81 -3.38
N GLU A 37 9.36 -4.61 -3.43
CA GLU A 37 10.65 -4.32 -2.80
C GLU A 37 10.61 -4.55 -1.28
N ALA A 38 9.54 -4.14 -0.60
CA ALA A 38 9.37 -4.38 0.85
C ALA A 38 9.24 -5.88 1.17
N ILE A 39 8.54 -6.65 0.32
CA ILE A 39 8.42 -8.11 0.45
C ILE A 39 9.78 -8.78 0.24
N VAL A 40 10.49 -8.43 -0.83
CA VAL A 40 11.81 -8.99 -1.13
C VAL A 40 12.77 -8.79 0.05
N ARG A 41 12.85 -7.57 0.61
CA ARG A 41 13.69 -7.31 1.79
C ARG A 41 13.20 -8.09 3.01
N GLY A 42 11.88 -8.17 3.22
CA GLY A 42 11.28 -8.94 4.29
C GLY A 42 11.52 -10.45 4.24
N LEU A 43 11.79 -10.99 3.04
CA LEU A 43 12.20 -12.38 2.82
C LEU A 43 13.73 -12.56 2.83
N GLY A 44 14.49 -11.53 3.21
CA GLY A 44 15.96 -11.54 3.28
C GLY A 44 16.67 -11.40 1.92
N GLY A 45 15.94 -11.03 0.86
CA GLY A 45 16.45 -10.83 -0.50
C GLY A 45 16.97 -9.42 -0.75
N CYS A 46 17.38 -9.16 -2.01
CA CYS A 46 17.95 -7.88 -2.40
C CYS A 46 16.95 -7.04 -3.20
N ALA A 47 16.71 -5.80 -2.76
CA ALA A 47 16.02 -4.78 -3.54
C ALA A 47 16.74 -3.43 -3.41
N CYS A 48 17.13 -2.83 -4.54
CA CYS A 48 17.81 -1.52 -4.52
C CYS A 48 16.90 -0.42 -4.01
N ASP A 49 17.53 0.64 -3.50
CA ASP A 49 16.91 1.96 -3.49
C ASP A 49 16.84 2.50 -4.94
N PRO A 50 15.63 2.67 -5.50
CA PRO A 50 15.48 3.18 -6.87
C PRO A 50 16.00 4.61 -7.04
N THR A 51 16.25 5.36 -5.96
CA THR A 51 16.79 6.73 -6.01
C THR A 51 18.31 6.78 -6.18
N GLN A 52 19.01 5.67 -5.95
CA GLN A 52 20.47 5.62 -5.98
C GLN A 52 21.07 5.07 -7.28
N HIS A 53 20.24 4.71 -8.28
CA HIS A 53 20.66 4.22 -9.61
C HIS A 53 21.73 3.10 -9.61
N LYS A 54 21.73 2.20 -8.62
CA LYS A 54 22.80 1.20 -8.42
C LYS A 54 22.75 -0.04 -9.31
N HIS A 55 21.59 -0.36 -9.90
CA HIS A 55 21.40 -1.59 -10.68
C HIS A 55 21.09 -1.29 -12.13
N GLU A 56 22.16 -1.21 -12.93
CA GLU A 56 22.15 -1.18 -14.38
C GLU A 56 22.73 -2.50 -14.92
N LEU A 57 22.14 -3.02 -15.99
CA LEU A 57 22.64 -4.16 -16.75
C LEU A 57 23.42 -3.66 -17.96
N SER A 58 24.66 -3.23 -17.73
CA SER A 58 25.60 -2.80 -18.77
C SER A 58 27.03 -3.19 -18.40
N GLY A 59 27.96 -3.03 -19.33
CA GLY A 59 29.39 -3.31 -19.13
C GLY A 59 29.64 -4.75 -18.63
N GLU A 60 30.34 -4.87 -17.50
CA GLU A 60 30.69 -6.16 -16.91
C GLU A 60 29.47 -7.00 -16.52
N ARG A 61 28.42 -6.39 -15.95
CA ARG A 61 27.20 -7.11 -15.57
C ARG A 61 26.49 -7.69 -16.79
N LEU A 62 26.49 -6.98 -17.91
CA LEU A 62 25.93 -7.50 -19.16
C LEU A 62 26.73 -8.70 -19.67
N ARG A 63 28.07 -8.60 -19.69
CA ARG A 63 28.95 -9.72 -20.08
C ARG A 63 28.73 -10.95 -19.19
N GLN A 64 28.59 -10.74 -17.88
CA GLN A 64 28.33 -11.82 -16.94
C GLN A 64 26.97 -12.47 -17.22
N TYR A 65 25.92 -11.67 -17.41
CA TYR A 65 24.60 -12.16 -17.79
C TYR A 65 24.65 -12.98 -19.08
N GLU A 66 25.28 -12.47 -20.14
CA GLU A 66 25.40 -13.16 -21.44
C GLU A 66 26.15 -14.49 -21.31
N HIS A 67 27.26 -14.52 -20.55
CA HIS A 67 28.01 -15.74 -20.26
C HIS A 67 27.16 -16.78 -19.51
N SER A 68 26.40 -16.36 -18.50
CA SER A 68 25.49 -17.23 -17.76
C SER A 68 24.38 -17.78 -18.65
N ARG A 69 23.85 -16.97 -19.58
CA ARG A 69 22.86 -17.40 -20.57
C ARG A 69 23.46 -18.41 -21.57
N GLN A 70 24.69 -18.21 -22.03
CA GLN A 70 25.41 -19.15 -22.90
C GLN A 70 25.62 -20.51 -22.23
N LYS A 71 25.79 -20.53 -20.90
CA LYS A 71 25.85 -21.76 -20.09
C LYS A 71 24.50 -22.43 -19.84
N GLY A 72 23.42 -21.95 -20.46
CA GLY A 72 22.08 -22.56 -20.38
C GLY A 72 21.26 -22.16 -19.15
N LYS A 73 21.73 -21.22 -18.31
CA LYS A 73 20.93 -20.73 -17.17
C LYS A 73 19.74 -19.92 -17.66
N ASP A 74 18.61 -20.03 -16.98
CA ASP A 74 17.45 -19.18 -17.25
C ASP A 74 17.77 -17.70 -16.96
N TRP A 75 16.89 -16.81 -17.42
CA TRP A 75 17.13 -15.38 -17.34
C TRP A 75 17.15 -14.87 -15.89
N TRP A 76 16.40 -15.50 -14.98
CA TRP A 76 16.35 -15.10 -13.57
C TRP A 76 17.69 -15.43 -12.90
N ALA A 77 18.16 -16.67 -13.05
CA ALA A 77 19.43 -17.12 -12.51
C ALA A 77 20.63 -16.35 -13.12
N ALA A 78 20.59 -16.05 -14.42
CA ALA A 78 21.64 -15.25 -15.06
C ALA A 78 21.68 -13.80 -14.54
N LEU A 79 20.53 -13.20 -14.23
CA LEU A 79 20.47 -11.86 -13.63
C LEU A 79 20.94 -11.85 -12.17
N ASP A 80 20.68 -12.93 -11.43
CA ASP A 80 21.25 -13.10 -10.09
C ASP A 80 22.78 -13.06 -10.13
N GLU A 81 23.39 -13.82 -11.04
CA GLU A 81 24.84 -13.83 -11.18
C GLU A 81 25.38 -12.46 -11.59
N ALA A 82 24.69 -11.76 -12.49
CA ALA A 82 25.03 -10.39 -12.89
C ALA A 82 24.76 -9.31 -11.80
N GLY A 83 24.32 -9.70 -10.60
CA GLY A 83 24.11 -8.80 -9.48
C GLY A 83 22.90 -7.88 -9.62
N ILE A 84 21.90 -8.26 -10.42
CA ILE A 84 20.64 -7.53 -10.55
C ILE A 84 19.67 -8.01 -9.46
N CYS A 85 19.14 -7.08 -8.68
CA CYS A 85 18.26 -7.40 -7.55
C CYS A 85 16.88 -7.91 -7.99
N ASP A 86 16.17 -8.63 -7.11
CA ASP A 86 14.90 -9.31 -7.42
C ASP A 86 13.82 -8.35 -7.94
N ALA A 87 13.75 -7.15 -7.35
CA ALA A 87 12.84 -6.11 -7.81
C ALA A 87 13.14 -5.66 -9.25
N CYS A 88 14.42 -5.48 -9.61
CA CYS A 88 14.83 -5.07 -10.95
C CYS A 88 14.63 -6.17 -12.00
N LYS A 89 14.78 -7.45 -11.62
CA LYS A 89 14.47 -8.58 -12.51
C LYS A 89 13.04 -8.50 -13.06
N VAL A 90 12.09 -8.11 -12.21
CA VAL A 90 10.65 -8.02 -12.53
C VAL A 90 10.27 -6.65 -13.10
N PHE A 91 10.60 -5.59 -12.36
CA PHE A 91 10.19 -4.19 -12.63
C PHE A 91 11.18 -3.39 -13.47
N GLY A 92 12.23 -4.03 -13.98
CA GLY A 92 13.19 -3.41 -14.88
C GLY A 92 14.23 -2.54 -14.18
N ALA A 93 15.27 -2.24 -14.95
CA ALA A 93 16.45 -1.45 -14.62
C ALA A 93 16.98 -0.81 -15.92
N THR A 94 17.95 0.11 -15.82
CA THR A 94 18.69 0.57 -17.00
C THR A 94 19.34 -0.65 -17.67
N GLY A 95 19.20 -0.79 -18.99
CA GLY A 95 19.65 -1.98 -19.74
C GLY A 95 18.77 -3.23 -19.59
N TRP A 96 17.72 -3.22 -18.76
CA TRP A 96 16.81 -4.36 -18.58
C TRP A 96 15.34 -3.96 -18.55
N ARG A 97 14.57 -4.42 -19.54
CA ARG A 97 13.14 -4.12 -19.61
C ARG A 97 12.33 -4.92 -18.57
N ARG A 98 11.23 -4.32 -18.12
CA ARG A 98 10.18 -4.99 -17.35
C ARG A 98 9.72 -6.27 -18.03
N ARG A 99 9.42 -7.29 -17.22
CA ARG A 99 8.97 -8.61 -17.69
C ARG A 99 7.46 -8.74 -17.90
N PHE A 100 6.75 -7.64 -17.68
CA PHE A 100 5.33 -7.51 -17.93
C PHE A 100 4.96 -6.10 -18.40
N ARG A 101 3.85 -5.99 -19.12
CA ARG A 101 3.13 -4.75 -19.42
C ARG A 101 1.86 -4.71 -18.57
N LEU A 102 1.55 -3.53 -18.05
CA LEU A 102 0.30 -3.21 -17.34
C LEU A 102 -0.46 -2.21 -18.18
N GLU A 103 -1.74 -2.50 -18.44
CA GLU A 103 -2.68 -1.65 -19.16
C GLU A 103 -3.99 -1.58 -18.37
N ILE A 104 -4.61 -0.40 -18.30
CA ILE A 104 -5.98 -0.26 -17.79
C ILE A 104 -6.92 -0.37 -18.99
N VAL A 105 -7.60 -1.51 -19.12
CA VAL A 105 -8.45 -1.79 -20.31
C VAL A 105 -9.91 -1.39 -20.13
N GLU A 106 -10.35 -1.27 -18.88
CA GLU A 106 -11.69 -0.81 -18.52
C GLU A 106 -11.58 0.04 -17.26
N ALA A 107 -12.24 1.20 -17.24
CA ALA A 107 -12.26 2.09 -16.09
C ALA A 107 -13.63 2.77 -15.94
N GLN A 108 -14.42 2.30 -14.99
CA GLN A 108 -15.67 2.92 -14.56
C GLN A 108 -15.43 3.61 -13.23
N THR A 109 -14.64 4.69 -13.26
CA THR A 109 -14.29 5.46 -12.07
C THR A 109 -14.74 6.90 -12.20
N THR A 110 -15.13 7.50 -11.08
CA THR A 110 -15.51 8.91 -11.00
C THR A 110 -14.84 9.57 -9.81
N LEU A 111 -14.57 10.87 -9.90
CA LEU A 111 -14.07 11.61 -8.74
C LEU A 111 -15.10 11.56 -7.62
N VAL A 112 -14.64 11.24 -6.41
CA VAL A 112 -15.54 11.10 -5.24
C VAL A 112 -16.19 12.42 -4.83
N TRP A 113 -15.62 13.56 -5.23
CA TRP A 113 -16.28 14.86 -5.20
C TRP A 113 -15.72 15.80 -6.27
N ARG A 114 -16.44 16.90 -6.53
CA ARG A 114 -16.06 17.97 -7.45
C ARG A 114 -16.22 19.34 -6.77
N PRO A 115 -15.51 20.38 -7.25
CA PRO A 115 -14.55 20.37 -8.36
C PRO A 115 -13.19 19.72 -8.00
N ALA A 116 -12.40 19.36 -9.01
CA ALA A 116 -11.17 18.56 -8.86
C ALA A 116 -10.01 19.29 -8.15
N ASP A 117 -10.08 20.61 -8.09
CA ASP A 117 -9.17 21.51 -7.38
C ASP A 117 -9.58 21.78 -5.94
N GLN A 118 -10.82 21.44 -5.53
CA GLN A 118 -11.28 21.61 -4.17
C GLN A 118 -10.77 20.48 -3.27
N MET A 119 -9.82 20.80 -2.39
CA MET A 119 -9.37 19.90 -1.34
C MET A 119 -10.36 19.87 -0.17
N LEU A 120 -10.60 18.68 0.37
CA LEU A 120 -11.31 18.51 1.63
C LEU A 120 -10.34 18.76 2.79
N ASN A 121 -10.61 19.77 3.61
CA ASN A 121 -9.77 20.15 4.74
C ASN A 121 -10.36 19.64 6.06
N VAL A 122 -9.88 18.48 6.53
CA VAL A 122 -10.29 17.94 7.83
C VAL A 122 -9.43 18.55 8.92
N ARG A 123 -10.05 19.33 9.82
CA ARG A 123 -9.35 20.04 10.90
C ARG A 123 -9.93 19.67 12.27
N PRO A 124 -9.28 18.74 13.00
CA PRO A 124 -9.62 18.40 14.38
C PRO A 124 -9.65 19.62 15.32
N PRO A 125 -10.39 19.54 16.46
CA PRO A 125 -10.44 20.62 17.43
C PRO A 125 -9.06 21.00 17.99
N GLY A 126 -8.87 22.27 18.36
CA GLY A 126 -7.61 22.77 18.91
C GLY A 126 -6.44 22.88 17.92
N ARG A 127 -6.67 22.66 16.62
CA ARG A 127 -5.64 22.76 15.58
C ARG A 127 -5.80 24.00 14.72
N THR A 128 -4.69 24.67 14.42
CA THR A 128 -4.63 25.83 13.51
C THR A 128 -4.63 25.40 12.04
N ARG A 129 -4.02 24.26 11.72
CA ARG A 129 -3.96 23.64 10.39
C ARG A 129 -4.68 22.30 10.38
N GLY A 130 -5.15 21.88 9.20
CA GLY A 130 -5.81 20.58 9.00
C GLY A 130 -5.07 19.71 7.97
N TRP A 131 -5.68 18.57 7.67
CA TRP A 131 -5.24 17.66 6.62
C TRP A 131 -6.02 17.96 5.34
N TYR A 132 -5.29 18.21 4.27
CA TYR A 132 -5.85 18.49 2.96
C TYR A 132 -5.87 17.20 2.14
N LEU A 133 -7.08 16.72 1.85
CA LEU A 133 -7.35 15.53 1.07
C LEU A 133 -7.75 15.97 -0.34
N PRO A 134 -6.98 15.65 -1.40
CA PRO A 134 -7.38 15.95 -2.77
C PRO A 134 -8.41 14.93 -3.27
N PRO A 135 -9.31 15.28 -4.19
CA PRO A 135 -10.26 14.31 -4.73
C PRO A 135 -9.52 13.13 -5.37
N GLY A 136 -9.93 11.92 -4.98
CA GLY A 136 -9.53 10.67 -5.63
C GLY A 136 -10.65 10.14 -6.50
N SER A 137 -10.38 9.07 -7.25
CA SER A 137 -11.40 8.37 -8.04
C SER A 137 -11.89 7.13 -7.30
N ALA A 138 -13.18 6.83 -7.39
CA ALA A 138 -13.76 5.58 -6.90
C ALA A 138 -14.56 4.89 -8.01
N GLY A 139 -14.54 3.56 -7.99
CA GLY A 139 -15.25 2.71 -8.95
C GLY A 139 -14.49 1.42 -9.25
N THR A 140 -14.68 0.89 -10.46
CA THR A 140 -14.08 -0.37 -10.92
C THR A 140 -13.05 -0.15 -12.01
N LEU A 141 -12.02 -0.99 -12.02
CA LEU A 141 -10.91 -0.98 -12.98
C LEU A 141 -10.55 -2.41 -13.38
N THR A 142 -10.24 -2.63 -14.65
CA THR A 142 -9.67 -3.91 -15.12
C THR A 142 -8.20 -3.71 -15.48
N LEU A 143 -7.32 -4.29 -14.66
CA LEU A 143 -5.88 -4.31 -14.86
C LEU A 143 -5.51 -5.49 -15.76
N LYS A 144 -5.03 -5.22 -16.97
CA LYS A 144 -4.53 -6.25 -17.89
C LYS A 144 -3.01 -6.34 -17.77
N PHE A 145 -2.54 -7.53 -17.42
CA PHE A 145 -1.13 -7.87 -17.42
C PHE A 145 -0.81 -8.85 -18.55
N THR A 146 0.22 -8.52 -19.34
CA THR A 146 0.79 -9.37 -20.39
C THR A 146 2.30 -9.47 -20.20
N GLY A 147 2.89 -10.64 -20.47
CA GLY A 147 4.32 -10.86 -20.25
C GLY A 147 4.64 -12.28 -19.86
N ASP A 148 5.76 -12.44 -19.16
CA ASP A 148 6.27 -13.73 -18.68
C ASP A 148 5.26 -14.39 -17.70
N PRO A 149 4.75 -15.60 -17.98
CA PRO A 149 3.69 -16.23 -17.17
C PRO A 149 4.04 -16.36 -15.69
N LYS A 150 5.30 -16.64 -15.35
CA LYS A 150 5.75 -16.74 -13.95
C LYS A 150 5.69 -15.38 -13.26
N VAL A 151 6.05 -14.32 -13.97
CA VAL A 151 5.91 -12.94 -13.48
C VAL A 151 4.44 -12.53 -13.37
N LEU A 152 3.55 -13.01 -14.24
CA LEU A 152 2.11 -12.77 -14.10
C LEU A 152 1.55 -13.43 -12.83
N SER A 153 1.95 -14.66 -12.52
CA SER A 153 1.63 -15.33 -11.27
C SER A 153 2.16 -14.57 -10.05
N LEU A 154 3.37 -14.02 -10.12
CA LEU A 154 3.90 -13.13 -9.08
C LEU A 154 3.02 -11.88 -8.90
N MET A 155 2.58 -11.23 -10.00
CA MET A 155 1.69 -10.07 -9.91
C MET A 155 0.34 -10.43 -9.28
N ALA A 156 -0.20 -11.62 -9.55
CA ALA A 156 -1.41 -12.12 -8.91
C ALA A 156 -1.21 -12.28 -7.39
N ALA A 157 -0.14 -12.96 -6.98
CA ALA A 157 0.20 -13.15 -5.57
C ALA A 157 0.43 -11.82 -4.84
N LEU A 158 1.13 -10.88 -5.47
CA LEU A 158 1.34 -9.52 -4.96
C LEU A 158 0.01 -8.78 -4.80
N LEU A 159 -0.86 -8.80 -5.80
CA LEU A 159 -2.17 -8.14 -5.74
C LEU A 159 -3.06 -8.72 -4.64
N LEU A 160 -3.03 -10.02 -4.39
CA LEU A 160 -3.75 -10.67 -3.29
C LEU A 160 -3.22 -10.21 -1.92
N PHE A 161 -1.90 -10.07 -1.78
CA PHE A 161 -1.30 -9.49 -0.58
C PHE A 161 -1.74 -8.03 -0.39
N LEU A 162 -1.72 -7.21 -1.45
CA LEU A 162 -2.16 -5.82 -1.40
C LEU A 162 -3.66 -5.66 -1.14
N GLU A 163 -4.49 -6.56 -1.67
CA GLU A 163 -5.91 -6.64 -1.33
C GLU A 163 -6.08 -6.81 0.18
N LYS A 164 -5.25 -7.65 0.83
CA LYS A 164 -5.37 -7.96 2.26
C LYS A 164 -4.80 -6.87 3.17
N TRP A 165 -3.63 -6.33 2.83
CA TRP A 165 -2.81 -5.53 3.75
C TRP A 165 -2.38 -4.18 3.19
N GLY A 166 -2.22 -4.09 1.88
CA GLY A 166 -1.66 -2.92 1.22
C GLY A 166 -2.70 -1.99 0.60
N ASN A 167 -2.22 -1.25 -0.39
CA ASN A 167 -2.95 -0.27 -1.17
C ASN A 167 -2.32 -0.12 -2.56
N LEU A 168 -3.10 0.38 -3.52
CA LEU A 168 -2.64 0.75 -4.86
C LEU A 168 -2.59 2.27 -5.05
N GLY A 169 -1.73 2.72 -5.94
CA GLY A 169 -1.57 4.14 -6.25
C GLY A 169 -0.86 4.93 -5.15
N ALA A 170 -1.00 6.25 -5.21
CA ALA A 170 -0.34 7.19 -4.34
C ALA A 170 -1.26 7.74 -3.24
N LYS A 171 -0.65 8.50 -2.33
CA LYS A 171 -1.28 9.08 -1.12
C LYS A 171 -1.84 8.06 -0.11
N PRO A 172 -1.22 6.88 0.15
CA PRO A 172 -1.67 5.99 1.23
C PRO A 172 -1.64 6.65 2.60
N GLN A 173 -0.74 7.63 2.81
CA GLN A 173 -0.69 8.42 4.03
C GLN A 173 -1.95 9.28 4.27
N LEU A 174 -2.82 9.46 3.28
CA LEU A 174 -4.13 10.11 3.38
C LEU A 174 -5.29 9.12 3.40
N GLY A 175 -4.98 7.82 3.36
CA GLY A 175 -5.92 6.71 3.46
C GLY A 175 -6.50 6.18 2.14
N TYR A 176 -5.78 6.41 1.05
CA TYR A 176 -6.23 6.14 -0.32
C TYR A 176 -5.77 4.76 -0.80
N GLY A 177 -6.45 4.22 -1.81
CA GLY A 177 -5.99 3.07 -2.57
C GLY A 177 -6.31 1.70 -1.96
N VAL A 178 -7.22 1.60 -0.99
CA VAL A 178 -7.75 0.30 -0.55
C VAL A 178 -8.70 -0.21 -1.63
N PHE A 179 -8.63 -1.51 -1.93
CA PHE A 179 -9.43 -2.14 -2.97
C PHE A 179 -9.78 -3.58 -2.61
N THR A 180 -10.74 -4.14 -3.35
CA THR A 180 -11.04 -5.58 -3.39
C THR A 180 -10.91 -6.08 -4.83
N ILE A 181 -10.58 -7.34 -5.00
CA ILE A 181 -10.54 -8.02 -6.29
C ILE A 181 -11.91 -8.67 -6.52
N GLU A 182 -12.55 -8.39 -7.66
CA GLU A 182 -13.89 -8.91 -7.98
C GLU A 182 -13.81 -10.31 -8.62
N ASN A 183 -12.86 -10.55 -9.54
CA ASN A 183 -12.57 -11.87 -10.11
C ASN A 183 -11.50 -12.60 -9.29
N ARG A 184 -11.74 -12.74 -7.99
CA ARG A 184 -10.73 -13.22 -7.04
C ARG A 184 -10.31 -14.68 -7.28
N ASP A 185 -11.24 -15.54 -7.67
CA ASP A 185 -10.96 -16.96 -7.92
C ASP A 185 -9.99 -17.13 -9.11
N GLU A 186 -10.23 -16.45 -10.23
CA GLU A 186 -9.29 -16.42 -11.36
C GLU A 186 -7.91 -15.88 -10.95
N THR A 187 -7.87 -14.86 -10.08
CA THR A 187 -6.60 -14.32 -9.57
C THR A 187 -5.87 -15.33 -8.68
N LEU A 188 -6.61 -16.10 -7.88
CA LEU A 188 -6.06 -17.19 -7.08
C LEU A 188 -5.51 -18.33 -7.94
N GLU A 189 -6.16 -18.67 -9.05
CA GLU A 189 -5.64 -19.65 -10.01
C GLU A 189 -4.28 -19.23 -10.57
N TRP A 190 -4.13 -17.95 -10.95
CA TRP A 190 -2.84 -17.41 -11.37
C TRP A 190 -1.78 -17.50 -10.27
N ALA A 191 -2.14 -17.16 -9.04
CA ALA A 191 -1.21 -17.14 -7.91
C ALA A 191 -0.81 -18.55 -7.44
N ARG A 192 -1.74 -19.49 -7.37
CA ARG A 192 -1.49 -20.86 -6.86
C ARG A 192 -0.99 -21.82 -7.94
N GLY A 193 -1.31 -21.52 -9.19
CA GLY A 193 -1.09 -22.42 -10.31
C GLY A 193 -2.24 -23.40 -10.46
N ASN A 194 -3.01 -23.25 -11.53
CA ASN A 194 -4.13 -24.13 -11.85
C ASN A 194 -4.38 -24.10 -13.38
N GLY A 195 -3.52 -24.80 -14.12
CA GLY A 195 -3.55 -24.90 -15.59
C GLY A 195 -2.17 -24.76 -16.23
N ASP A 196 -2.06 -25.17 -17.49
CA ASP A 196 -0.80 -25.19 -18.24
C ASP A 196 -0.21 -23.78 -18.48
N ASP A 197 -1.05 -22.74 -18.49
CA ASP A 197 -0.66 -21.34 -18.71
C ASP A 197 -0.48 -20.53 -17.43
N LYS A 198 -0.78 -21.13 -16.26
CA LYS A 198 -0.72 -20.50 -14.93
C LYS A 198 0.29 -21.25 -14.06
N PRO A 199 1.58 -20.92 -14.11
CA PRO A 199 2.63 -21.68 -13.42
C PRO A 199 2.66 -21.50 -11.89
N GLY A 200 1.79 -20.66 -11.33
CA GLY A 200 1.76 -20.32 -9.91
C GLY A 200 2.98 -19.51 -9.45
N TRP A 201 2.91 -18.97 -8.23
CA TRP A 201 4.01 -18.29 -7.58
C TRP A 201 4.14 -18.79 -6.13
N GLU A 202 5.34 -19.24 -5.80
CA GLU A 202 5.69 -19.71 -4.46
C GLU A 202 6.61 -18.67 -3.83
N TRP A 203 6.18 -18.08 -2.71
CA TRP A 203 7.04 -17.22 -1.93
C TRP A 203 8.11 -18.06 -1.23
N LYS A 204 9.35 -17.59 -1.22
CA LYS A 204 10.47 -18.29 -0.59
C LYS A 204 11.28 -17.31 0.23
N ILE A 205 11.92 -17.81 1.27
CA ILE A 205 13.02 -17.08 1.90
C ILE A 205 14.11 -16.92 0.85
N LEU A 206 14.45 -15.67 0.54
CA LEU A 206 15.39 -15.31 -0.51
C LEU A 206 16.82 -15.19 0.02
N GLY A 207 16.99 -15.09 1.34
CA GLY A 207 18.28 -15.01 2.01
C GLY A 207 18.14 -14.63 3.47
N ASP A 208 19.24 -14.15 4.02
CA ASP A 208 19.44 -13.78 5.43
C ASP A 208 19.88 -12.31 5.58
N ARG A 209 19.68 -11.48 4.54
CA ARG A 209 20.13 -10.08 4.59
C ARG A 209 19.54 -9.34 5.78
N GLU A 210 20.41 -8.61 6.47
CA GLU A 210 20.05 -7.73 7.58
C GLU A 210 19.08 -6.62 7.15
N VAL A 211 18.32 -6.13 8.13
CA VAL A 211 17.36 -5.05 7.90
C VAL A 211 18.10 -3.72 7.72
N ASP A 212 17.81 -3.01 6.64
CA ASP A 212 18.21 -1.61 6.46
C ASP A 212 17.10 -0.69 6.99
N GLU A 213 17.38 0.07 8.07
CA GLU A 213 16.42 0.98 8.69
C GLU A 213 15.96 2.13 7.77
N ASN A 214 16.68 2.38 6.67
CA ASN A 214 16.35 3.43 5.71
C ASN A 214 15.44 2.94 4.56
N LEU A 215 15.24 1.62 4.44
CA LEU A 215 14.44 1.03 3.37
C LEU A 215 13.25 0.23 3.90
N PRO A 216 12.08 0.28 3.24
CA PRO A 216 10.94 -0.52 3.64
C PRO A 216 11.25 -2.01 3.57
N ASP A 217 10.99 -2.70 4.68
CA ASP A 217 11.22 -4.12 4.87
C ASP A 217 10.06 -4.69 5.67
N LEU A 218 9.37 -5.73 5.18
CA LEU A 218 8.18 -6.25 5.85
C LEU A 218 8.43 -6.75 7.28
N ARG A 219 9.66 -7.14 7.66
CA ARG A 219 10.01 -7.49 9.06
C ARG A 219 9.89 -6.30 10.01
N ARG A 220 9.73 -5.09 9.47
CA ARG A 220 9.51 -3.83 10.19
C ARG A 220 8.13 -3.25 9.92
N PHE A 221 7.16 -4.05 9.47
CA PHE A 221 5.78 -3.58 9.28
C PHE A 221 4.88 -4.07 10.39
N GLY A 222 3.99 -3.18 10.84
CA GLY A 222 2.82 -3.55 11.61
C GLY A 222 1.57 -3.23 10.82
N PHE A 223 0.70 -4.23 10.63
CA PHE A 223 -0.58 -4.12 9.94
C PHE A 223 -1.75 -4.18 10.91
N PHE A 224 -2.78 -3.37 10.67
CA PHE A 224 -3.96 -3.35 11.53
C PHE A 224 -5.26 -3.19 10.75
N LYS A 225 -6.34 -3.77 11.29
CA LYS A 225 -7.71 -3.70 10.78
C LYS A 225 -8.66 -3.46 11.95
N PHE A 226 -9.27 -2.29 11.99
CA PHE A 226 -10.37 -1.97 12.90
C PHE A 226 -11.70 -2.26 12.19
N ARG A 227 -12.57 -3.00 12.86
CA ARG A 227 -13.87 -3.44 12.35
C ARG A 227 -14.95 -3.10 13.36
N PHE A 228 -16.05 -2.53 12.88
CA PHE A 228 -17.17 -2.16 13.73
C PHE A 228 -18.50 -2.21 12.99
N GLU A 229 -19.56 -2.37 13.77
CA GLU A 229 -20.93 -2.23 13.33
C GLU A 229 -21.56 -1.06 14.09
N THR A 230 -22.46 -0.36 13.44
CA THR A 230 -23.22 0.71 14.09
C THR A 230 -24.58 0.81 13.45
N THR A 231 -25.61 0.92 14.29
CA THR A 231 -26.99 1.13 13.89
C THR A 231 -27.29 2.62 13.70
N GLN A 232 -26.41 3.53 14.13
CA GLN A 232 -26.60 4.97 13.99
C GLN A 232 -26.25 5.44 12.57
N PRO A 233 -27.23 5.88 11.77
CA PRO A 233 -26.94 6.54 10.50
C PRO A 233 -26.14 7.81 10.77
N GLY A 234 -25.06 8.02 10.03
CA GLY A 234 -24.26 9.23 10.18
C GLY A 234 -23.39 9.30 11.45
N TRP A 235 -23.01 8.16 12.04
CA TRP A 235 -22.07 8.08 13.19
C TRP A 235 -20.84 9.01 13.07
N TRP A 236 -20.35 9.20 11.84
CA TRP A 236 -19.20 10.04 11.52
C TRP A 236 -19.42 11.54 11.78
N THR A 237 -20.66 11.99 11.93
CA THR A 237 -20.98 13.39 12.29
C THR A 237 -20.58 13.74 13.71
N GLN A 238 -20.46 12.73 14.59
CA GLN A 238 -20.03 12.90 15.98
C GLN A 238 -18.50 12.85 16.12
N VAL A 239 -17.79 12.48 15.04
CA VAL A 239 -16.32 12.39 15.05
C VAL A 239 -15.70 13.79 14.97
N PRO A 240 -14.91 14.20 15.99
CA PRO A 240 -14.38 15.56 16.06
C PRO A 240 -13.52 15.93 14.85
N GLY A 241 -13.89 17.00 14.15
CA GLY A 241 -13.20 17.51 12.96
C GLY A 241 -13.88 17.13 11.65
N LEU A 242 -14.65 16.04 11.60
CA LEU A 242 -15.48 15.69 10.44
C LEU A 242 -16.80 16.48 10.42
N ASN A 243 -17.35 16.79 11.61
CA ASN A 243 -18.53 17.62 11.78
C ASN A 243 -18.47 18.98 11.04
N ARG A 244 -17.28 19.57 10.94
CA ARG A 244 -17.03 20.86 10.27
C ARG A 244 -17.14 20.80 8.74
N VAL A 245 -16.99 19.62 8.17
CA VAL A 245 -17.02 19.36 6.72
C VAL A 245 -18.13 18.37 6.37
N SER A 246 -19.14 18.26 7.23
CA SER A 246 -20.20 17.27 7.10
C SER A 246 -21.00 17.42 5.82
N LEU A 247 -21.30 18.66 5.40
CA LEU A 247 -21.98 18.95 4.14
C LEU A 247 -21.19 18.47 2.91
N GLN A 248 -19.86 18.53 2.97
CA GLN A 248 -18.99 18.04 1.89
C GLN A 248 -18.83 16.52 1.91
N ILE A 249 -18.86 15.92 3.10
CA ILE A 249 -18.69 14.47 3.29
C ILE A 249 -19.99 13.71 3.01
N GLN A 250 -21.16 14.28 3.35
CA GLN A 250 -22.44 13.59 3.25
C GLN A 250 -22.71 12.95 1.88
N PRO A 251 -22.51 13.63 0.72
CA PRO A 251 -22.70 13.00 -0.59
C PRO A 251 -21.75 11.83 -0.81
N ILE A 252 -20.51 11.94 -0.33
CA ILE A 252 -19.48 10.90 -0.44
C ILE A 252 -19.90 9.65 0.34
N VAL A 253 -20.41 9.83 1.56
CA VAL A 253 -20.88 8.69 2.38
C VAL A 253 -22.12 8.05 1.76
N SER A 254 -23.08 8.85 1.30
CA SER A 254 -24.31 8.34 0.69
C SER A 254 -24.04 7.54 -0.58
N GLN A 255 -23.13 8.02 -1.44
CA GLN A 255 -22.86 7.40 -2.73
C GLN A 255 -21.85 6.24 -2.65
N TYR A 256 -20.76 6.41 -1.90
CA TYR A 256 -19.63 5.47 -1.91
C TYR A 256 -19.48 4.68 -0.61
N GLN A 257 -20.24 5.02 0.44
CA GLN A 257 -20.14 4.40 1.76
C GLN A 257 -18.71 4.41 2.33
N ILE A 258 -18.05 5.57 2.21
CA ILE A 258 -16.71 5.84 2.74
C ILE A 258 -16.69 7.10 3.59
N VAL A 259 -15.84 7.14 4.63
CA VAL A 259 -15.69 8.28 5.55
C VAL A 259 -14.19 8.59 5.78
N PRO A 260 -13.73 9.84 5.59
CA PRO A 260 -12.32 10.22 5.70
C PRO A 260 -11.81 10.30 7.15
N VAL A 261 -11.77 9.18 7.87
CA VAL A 261 -11.33 9.12 9.27
C VAL A 261 -9.81 9.22 9.47
N SER A 262 -9.03 9.10 8.39
CA SER A 262 -7.56 9.09 8.45
C SER A 262 -6.96 10.31 9.19
N PRO A 263 -7.40 11.57 8.93
CA PRO A 263 -6.90 12.74 9.65
C PRO A 263 -7.15 12.74 11.15
N VAL A 264 -8.34 12.30 11.60
CA VAL A 264 -8.71 12.36 13.02
C VAL A 264 -7.95 11.33 13.85
N LEU A 265 -7.76 10.12 13.29
CA LEU A 265 -6.94 9.08 13.90
C LEU A 265 -5.46 9.50 13.97
N LYS A 266 -4.93 10.05 12.87
CA LYS A 266 -3.56 10.57 12.85
C LYS A 266 -3.35 11.72 13.82
N ASN A 267 -4.33 12.60 13.97
CA ASN A 267 -4.28 13.67 14.96
C ASN A 267 -4.18 13.12 16.37
N GLU A 268 -5.02 12.15 16.72
CA GLU A 268 -5.00 11.51 18.03
C GLU A 268 -3.64 10.88 18.31
N TRP A 269 -3.16 10.01 17.41
CA TRP A 269 -1.90 9.31 17.59
C TRP A 269 -0.71 10.26 17.69
N ARG A 270 -0.67 11.28 16.83
CA ARG A 270 0.46 12.20 16.74
C ARG A 270 0.54 13.15 17.93
N PHE A 271 -0.59 13.74 18.32
CA PHE A 271 -0.57 14.89 19.21
C PHE A 271 -1.08 14.61 20.62
N ASN A 272 -1.90 13.57 20.81
CA ASN A 272 -2.45 13.25 22.11
C ASN A 272 -1.74 12.03 22.71
N GLN A 273 -1.56 10.97 21.90
CA GLN A 273 -0.91 9.74 22.35
C GLN A 273 0.62 9.84 22.34
N TRP A 274 1.20 10.24 21.20
CA TRP A 274 2.64 10.45 21.09
C TRP A 274 3.06 11.74 21.80
N ASN A 275 2.41 12.87 21.48
CA ASN A 275 2.62 14.19 22.09
C ASN A 275 4.10 14.56 22.29
N ARG A 276 4.96 14.16 21.34
CA ARG A 276 6.43 14.31 21.38
C ARG A 276 7.13 13.71 22.60
N LYS A 277 6.42 12.88 23.39
CA LYS A 277 6.91 12.27 24.62
C LYS A 277 8.19 11.46 24.44
N TRP A 278 8.37 10.85 23.26
CA TRP A 278 9.50 9.97 22.96
C TRP A 278 10.35 10.44 21.78
N GLY A 279 10.18 11.70 21.34
CA GLY A 279 10.98 12.29 20.26
C GLY A 279 10.16 13.07 19.23
N ASP A 280 10.84 13.46 18.15
CA ASP A 280 10.25 14.23 17.07
C ASP A 280 9.17 13.44 16.32
N ASP A 281 7.94 13.92 16.40
CA ASP A 281 6.78 13.31 15.75
C ASP A 281 6.87 13.34 14.22
N ARG A 282 7.71 14.21 13.66
CA ARG A 282 7.89 14.39 12.21
C ARG A 282 8.54 13.18 11.53
N GLU A 283 9.39 12.43 12.23
CA GLU A 283 10.06 11.23 11.69
C GLU A 283 9.08 10.07 11.44
N ILE A 284 7.99 10.03 12.21
CA ILE A 284 7.00 8.95 12.20
C ILE A 284 5.75 9.37 11.42
N PHE A 285 5.19 10.54 11.78
CA PHE A 285 3.93 11.04 11.23
C PHE A 285 4.12 12.01 10.05
N GLY A 286 5.37 12.30 9.69
CA GLY A 286 5.74 13.11 8.54
C GLY A 286 5.67 14.63 8.78
N THR A 287 6.30 15.36 7.87
CA THR A 287 6.28 16.83 7.83
C THR A 287 6.41 17.33 6.40
N LEU A 288 5.95 18.56 6.15
CA LEU A 288 6.14 19.26 4.88
C LEU A 288 7.30 20.26 4.92
N ARG A 289 7.82 20.58 6.12
CA ARG A 289 8.89 21.56 6.33
C ARG A 289 9.82 21.15 7.50
N PRO A 290 11.11 21.54 7.49
CA PRO A 290 11.83 22.14 6.36
C PRO A 290 11.97 21.16 5.20
N ASP A 291 12.30 19.89 5.49
CA ASP A 291 12.35 18.82 4.51
C ASP A 291 11.07 17.99 4.50
N ARG A 292 10.65 17.54 3.32
CA ARG A 292 9.43 16.76 3.18
C ARG A 292 9.67 15.32 3.60
N ILE A 293 9.17 14.94 4.77
CA ILE A 293 9.20 13.56 5.27
C ILE A 293 7.81 12.94 5.11
N ARG A 294 7.74 11.80 4.41
CA ARG A 294 6.50 11.03 4.30
C ARG A 294 6.19 10.35 5.63
N SER A 295 4.93 10.40 6.03
CA SER A 295 4.42 9.63 7.18
C SER A 295 4.67 8.13 6.97
N LYS A 296 5.31 7.49 7.95
CA LYS A 296 5.52 6.03 8.01
C LYS A 296 4.27 5.28 8.48
N VAL A 297 3.34 5.99 9.11
CA VAL A 297 2.01 5.47 9.48
C VAL A 297 1.00 5.78 8.39
N THR A 298 0.26 4.77 7.96
CA THR A 298 -0.85 4.90 7.01
C THR A 298 -2.12 4.31 7.61
N VAL A 299 -3.24 4.97 7.38
CA VAL A 299 -4.55 4.50 7.81
C VAL A 299 -5.56 4.96 6.79
N SER A 300 -6.38 4.02 6.34
CA SER A 300 -7.41 4.21 5.32
C SER A 300 -8.56 5.09 5.79
N TRP A 301 -9.41 5.47 4.85
CA TRP A 301 -10.76 5.92 5.18
C TRP A 301 -11.56 4.74 5.75
N ALA A 302 -12.60 5.02 6.52
CA ALA A 302 -13.55 3.97 6.86
C ALA A 302 -14.33 3.64 5.59
N TYR A 303 -14.50 2.36 5.30
CA TYR A 303 -15.25 1.90 4.15
C TYR A 303 -16.17 0.76 4.55
N ARG A 304 -17.33 0.68 3.90
CA ARG A 304 -18.28 -0.39 4.13
C ARG A 304 -17.98 -1.58 3.22
N ASP A 305 -17.91 -2.77 3.80
CA ASP A 305 -17.62 -4.01 3.08
C ASP A 305 -18.39 -5.17 3.74
N ASN A 306 -19.32 -5.77 3.00
CA ASN A 306 -20.24 -6.82 3.48
C ASN A 306 -20.98 -6.43 4.78
N GLY A 307 -21.66 -5.27 4.76
CA GLY A 307 -22.46 -4.78 5.89
C GLY A 307 -21.69 -4.11 7.02
N MET A 308 -20.40 -4.40 7.16
CA MET A 308 -19.54 -3.93 8.26
C MET A 308 -18.65 -2.76 7.84
N TRP A 309 -18.38 -1.83 8.77
CA TRP A 309 -17.39 -0.77 8.55
C TRP A 309 -15.99 -1.28 8.90
N LYS A 310 -15.02 -0.92 8.05
CA LYS A 310 -13.63 -1.31 8.21
C LYS A 310 -12.73 -0.11 8.04
N VAL A 311 -11.69 -0.03 8.86
CA VAL A 311 -10.56 0.86 8.68
C VAL A 311 -9.31 0.00 8.77
N ARG A 312 -8.47 0.00 7.76
CA ARG A 312 -7.18 -0.71 7.80
C ARG A 312 -6.00 0.22 7.58
N GLY A 313 -4.82 -0.25 7.93
CA GLY A 313 -3.59 0.49 7.71
C GLY A 313 -2.37 -0.33 8.00
N TRP A 314 -1.23 0.33 7.84
CA TRP A 314 0.08 -0.23 8.13
C TRP A 314 1.02 0.87 8.61
N ALA A 315 2.00 0.49 9.41
CA ALA A 315 3.09 1.34 9.84
C ALA A 315 4.43 0.68 9.51
N TRP A 316 5.34 1.45 8.92
CA TRP A 316 6.73 1.05 8.77
C TRP A 316 7.52 1.51 10.02
N LEU A 317 7.76 0.56 10.91
CA LEU A 317 8.43 0.72 12.21
C LEU A 317 9.95 0.62 12.04
N SER A 318 10.50 1.53 11.24
CA SER A 318 11.85 1.41 10.69
C SER A 318 12.96 1.50 11.75
N SER A 319 12.71 2.16 12.88
CA SER A 319 13.68 2.32 13.96
C SER A 319 13.19 1.65 15.23
N LEU A 320 14.04 0.78 15.79
CA LEU A 320 13.79 0.09 17.06
C LEU A 320 13.59 1.06 18.24
N LYS A 321 14.12 2.29 18.16
CA LYS A 321 14.02 3.31 19.20
C LYS A 321 12.58 3.61 19.62
N TRP A 322 11.65 3.59 18.66
CA TRP A 322 10.26 3.97 18.88
C TRP A 322 9.24 2.99 18.31
N ALA A 323 9.69 1.91 17.64
CA ALA A 323 8.83 0.91 17.03
C ALA A 323 7.72 0.42 17.96
N ASP A 324 8.10 -0.07 19.15
CA ASP A 324 7.15 -0.60 20.14
C ASP A 324 6.16 0.46 20.62
N LYS A 325 6.64 1.69 20.86
CA LYS A 325 5.80 2.80 21.34
C LYS A 325 4.77 3.22 20.30
N VAL A 326 5.19 3.36 19.05
CA VAL A 326 4.27 3.63 17.94
C VAL A 326 3.29 2.49 17.79
N TRP A 327 3.76 1.25 17.87
CA TRP A 327 2.90 0.08 17.73
C TRP A 327 1.85 -0.02 18.83
N ASP A 328 2.23 0.24 20.09
CA ASP A 328 1.32 0.27 21.24
C ASP A 328 0.22 1.32 21.07
N ILE A 329 0.56 2.50 20.53
CA ILE A 329 -0.44 3.54 20.19
C ILE A 329 -1.41 3.05 19.11
N LEU A 330 -0.89 2.44 18.04
CA LEU A 330 -1.69 2.05 16.88
C LEU A 330 -2.60 0.86 17.18
N LYS A 331 -2.17 -0.09 18.02
CA LYS A 331 -2.97 -1.28 18.38
C LYS A 331 -3.94 -1.04 19.53
N ASN A 332 -3.94 0.13 20.16
CA ASN A 332 -4.81 0.43 21.29
C ASN A 332 -6.28 0.59 20.87
N GLY A 333 -7.05 -0.50 20.92
CA GLY A 333 -8.46 -0.51 20.52
C GLY A 333 -9.37 0.46 21.29
N HIS A 334 -9.01 0.88 22.51
CA HIS A 334 -9.77 1.89 23.24
C HIS A 334 -9.67 3.27 22.55
N VAL A 335 -8.46 3.65 22.11
CA VAL A 335 -8.24 4.90 21.36
C VAL A 335 -9.09 4.93 20.08
N TRP A 336 -9.15 3.82 19.35
CA TRP A 336 -10.00 3.71 18.15
C TRP A 336 -11.48 3.94 18.46
N GLN A 337 -12.00 3.25 19.47
CA GLN A 337 -13.41 3.35 19.87
C GLN A 337 -13.76 4.76 20.35
N THR A 338 -12.88 5.39 21.13
CA THR A 338 -13.08 6.75 21.63
C THR A 338 -13.04 7.79 20.52
N VAL A 339 -12.05 7.73 19.61
CA VAL A 339 -11.93 8.71 18.52
C VAL A 339 -13.08 8.63 17.53
N LEU A 340 -13.50 7.40 17.20
CA LEU A 340 -14.55 7.17 16.21
C LEU A 340 -15.96 7.14 16.81
N ASN A 341 -16.07 7.15 18.13
CA ASN A 341 -17.31 7.00 18.90
C ASN A 341 -18.14 5.77 18.47
N VAL A 342 -17.47 4.61 18.35
CA VAL A 342 -18.10 3.34 17.94
C VAL A 342 -17.48 2.18 18.72
N HIS A 343 -18.24 1.11 18.92
CA HIS A 343 -17.71 -0.14 19.46
C HIS A 343 -17.19 -1.04 18.35
N GLY A 344 -15.97 -1.53 18.51
CA GLY A 344 -15.32 -2.33 17.48
C GLY A 344 -14.11 -3.09 17.99
N ARG A 345 -13.55 -3.89 17.09
CA ARG A 345 -12.38 -4.73 17.35
C ARG A 345 -11.25 -4.34 16.42
N ILE A 346 -10.03 -4.33 16.96
CA ILE A 346 -8.81 -4.22 16.17
C ILE A 346 -8.13 -5.58 16.08
N ASP A 347 -7.75 -5.95 14.86
CA ASP A 347 -6.89 -7.10 14.58
C ASP A 347 -5.57 -6.57 14.06
N THR A 348 -4.48 -7.23 14.47
CA THR A 348 -3.13 -6.78 14.12
C THR A 348 -2.26 -7.94 13.67
N CYS A 349 -1.25 -7.63 12.85
CA CYS A 349 -0.26 -8.56 12.36
C CYS A 349 1.08 -7.81 12.28
N MET A 350 2.14 -8.37 12.86
CA MET A 350 3.47 -7.76 12.86
C MET A 350 4.51 -8.84 12.62
N PRO A 351 4.87 -9.13 11.35
CA PRO A 351 5.93 -10.07 11.07
C PRO A 351 7.29 -9.51 11.50
N THR A 352 8.10 -10.34 12.17
CA THR A 352 9.41 -9.92 12.72
C THR A 352 10.59 -10.71 12.15
N SER A 353 10.31 -11.79 11.44
CA SER A 353 11.29 -12.67 10.80
C SER A 353 10.90 -12.99 9.36
N CYS A 354 11.83 -13.51 8.55
CA CYS A 354 11.53 -13.98 7.19
C CYS A 354 10.42 -15.06 7.20
N GLN A 355 10.39 -15.90 8.25
CA GLN A 355 9.36 -16.92 8.40
C GLN A 355 7.97 -16.32 8.69
N ASP A 356 7.91 -15.26 9.50
CA ASP A 356 6.64 -14.56 9.73
C ASP A 356 6.16 -13.86 8.45
N VAL A 357 7.07 -13.25 7.70
CA VAL A 357 6.75 -12.63 6.41
C VAL A 357 6.17 -13.68 5.44
N LEU A 358 6.79 -14.86 5.37
CA LEU A 358 6.29 -15.96 4.54
C LEU A 358 4.86 -16.36 4.94
N LYS A 359 4.61 -16.57 6.24
CA LYS A 359 3.26 -16.85 6.75
C LYS A 359 2.25 -15.78 6.36
N VAL A 360 2.62 -14.49 6.46
CA VAL A 360 1.74 -13.36 6.09
C VAL A 360 1.39 -13.36 4.60
N LEU A 361 2.32 -13.78 3.74
CA LEU A 361 2.13 -13.86 2.28
C LEU A 361 1.27 -15.05 1.86
N GLU A 362 1.32 -16.15 2.60
CA GLU A 362 0.58 -17.39 2.31
C GLU A 362 -0.79 -17.46 2.98
N GLU A 363 -1.01 -16.69 4.05
CA GLU A 363 -2.24 -16.73 4.82
C GLU A 363 -3.46 -16.29 3.98
N PRO A 364 -4.51 -17.12 3.86
CA PRO A 364 -5.74 -16.74 3.17
C PRO A 364 -6.44 -15.55 3.83
N ARG A 365 -7.39 -14.94 3.12
CA ARG A 365 -8.03 -13.66 3.49
C ARG A 365 -8.80 -13.74 4.81
#